data_AF-A0A2G2VAV2-F1
#
_entry.id   AF-A0A2G2VAV2-F1
#
_cell.length_a   1.000
_cell.length_b   1.000
_cell.length_c   1.000
_cell.angle_alpha   90.00
_cell.angle_beta   90.00
_cell.angle_gamma   90.00
#
_symmetry.space_group_name_H-M   'P 1'
#
loop_
_entity.id
_entity.type
_entity.pdbx_description
1 polymer ?
#
loop_
_entity_poly.entity_id
_entity_poly.type
_entity_poly.pdbx_seq_one_letter_code
_entity_poly.pdbx_strand_id
1 'polypeptide(L)' 'MGLFEGLYKVLMRRNSVYVTFIIAGALIGERAVDYGVHKIWEHNNVGKRYEDISVLGQRPAE' A
#
# COMPACT_ATOMS: atom_id res chain seq x y z
N MET A 1 -26.95 19.69 -5.23
CA MET A 1 -25.81 19.42 -4.32
C MET A 1 -25.10 18.20 -4.85
N GLY A 2 -23.85 18.35 -5.32
CA GLY A 2 -23.07 17.23 -5.85
C GLY A 2 -22.45 16.37 -4.74
N LEU A 3 -22.11 15.11 -5.05
CA LEU A 3 -21.43 14.20 -4.11
C LEU A 3 -20.15 14.83 -3.54
N PHE A 4 -19.32 15.41 -4.40
CA PHE A 4 -18.08 16.10 -4.01
C PHE A 4 -18.34 17.33 -3.13
N GLU A 5 -19.44 18.04 -3.38
CA GLU A 5 -19.85 19.20 -2.57
C GLU A 5 -20.28 18.76 -1.16
N GLY A 6 -20.95 17.61 -1.04
CA GLY A 6 -21.26 16.98 0.24
C GLY A 6 -20.01 16.52 0.98
N LEU A 7 -19.09 15.86 0.28
CA LEU A 7 -17.82 15.39 0.85
C LEU A 7 -16.97 16.55 1.38
N TYR A 8 -16.89 17.65 0.61
CA TYR A 8 -16.19 18.87 1.00
C TYR A 8 -16.77 19.46 2.29
N LYS A 9 -18.09 19.58 2.37
CA LYS A 9 -18.77 20.13 3.56
C LYS A 9 -18.51 19.31 4.83
N VAL A 10 -18.34 17.99 4.70
CA VAL A 10 -18.09 17.08 5.83
C VAL A 10 -16.61 17.08 6.23
N LEU A 11 -15.70 16.92 5.28
CA LEU A 11 -14.29 16.66 5.57
C LEU A 11 -13.42 17.92 5.61
N MET A 12 -13.73 18.92 4.78
CA MET A 12 -12.83 20.06 4.52
C MET A 12 -13.18 21.32 5.31
N ARG A 13 -14.34 21.37 5.99
CA ARG A 13 -14.86 22.62 6.60
C ARG A 13 -14.22 22.99 7.94
N ARG A 14 -13.69 22.03 8.70
CA ARG A 14 -13.07 22.26 10.01
C ARG A 14 -11.64 21.74 9.99
N ASN A 15 -10.66 22.59 10.35
CA ASN A 15 -9.24 22.21 10.34
C ASN A 15 -8.95 20.93 11.13
N SER A 16 -9.57 20.75 12.31
CA SER A 16 -9.39 19.53 13.10
C SER A 16 -9.86 18.27 12.39
N VAL A 17 -11.02 18.32 11.72
CA VAL A 17 -11.56 17.20 10.92
C VAL A 17 -10.70 16.96 9.70
N TYR A 18 -10.32 18.03 8.99
CA TYR A 18 -9.49 17.96 7.79
C TYR A 18 -8.14 17.32 8.05
N VAL A 19 -7.42 17.79 9.09
CA VAL A 19 -6.11 17.26 9.47
C VAL A 19 -6.21 15.80 9.90
N THR A 20 -7.24 15.45 10.68
CA THR A 20 -7.49 14.05 11.08
C THR A 20 -7.75 13.17 9.85
N PHE A 21 -8.55 13.65 8.89
CA PHE A 21 -8.82 12.93 7.65
C PHE A 21 -7.56 12.73 6.81
N ILE A 22 -6.68 13.72 6.70
CA ILE A 22 -5.39 13.58 6.02
C ILE A 22 -4.54 12.50 6.68
N ILE A 23 -4.39 12.53 8.00
CA ILE A 23 -3.56 11.57 8.73
C ILE A 23 -4.13 10.16 8.58
N ALA A 24 -5.43 9.98 8.78
CA ALA A 24 -6.09 8.69 8.61
C ALA A 24 -5.97 8.18 7.16
N GLY A 25 -6.19 9.06 6.19
CA GLY A 25 -6.04 8.75 4.77
C GLY A 25 -4.61 8.35 4.40
N ALA A 26 -3.60 9.02 4.96
CA ALA A 26 -2.20 8.67 4.75
C ALA A 26 -1.86 7.28 5.31
N LEU A 27 -2.29 6.97 6.54
CA LEU A 27 -2.04 5.66 7.17
C LEU A 27 -2.68 4.51 6.38
N ILE A 28 -3.90 4.69 5.90
CA ILE A 28 -4.60 3.69 5.10
C ILE A 28 -3.98 3.61 3.70
N GLY A 29 -3.72 4.76 3.08
CA GLY A 29 -3.18 4.88 1.74
C GLY A 29 -1.80 4.25 1.61
N GLU A 30 -0.90 4.49 2.57
CA GLU A 30 0.43 3.89 2.62
C GLU A 30 0.34 2.36 2.51
N ARG A 31 -0.47 1.73 3.36
CA ARG A 31 -0.61 0.26 3.39
C ARG A 31 -1.27 -0.28 2.13
N ALA A 32 -2.27 0.41 1.60
CA ALA A 32 -2.94 0.00 0.37
C ALA A 32 -1.99 0.05 -0.84
N VAL A 33 -1.20 1.13 -0.96
CA VAL A 33 -0.23 1.30 -2.04
C VAL A 33 0.92 0.30 -1.91
N ASP A 34 1.50 0.17 -0.72
CA ASP A 34 2.59 -0.78 -0.47
C ASP A 34 2.18 -2.21 -0.80
N TYR A 35 1.04 -2.67 -0.27
CA TYR A 35 0.50 -4.00 -0.57
C TYR A 35 0.24 -4.19 -2.07
N GLY A 36 -0.39 -3.20 -2.71
CA GLY A 36 -0.72 -3.27 -4.13
C GLY A 36 0.52 -3.37 -5.01
N VAL A 37 1.49 -2.48 -4.78
CA VAL A 37 2.75 -2.46 -5.54
C VAL A 37 3.56 -3.73 -5.29
N HIS A 38 3.67 -4.16 -4.03
CA HIS A 38 4.38 -5.39 -3.68
C HIS A 38 3.80 -6.60 -4.41
N LYS A 39 2.47 -6.76 -4.38
CA LYS A 39 1.79 -7.87 -5.05
C LYS A 39 1.97 -7.85 -6.57
N ILE A 40 1.93 -6.67 -7.18
CA ILE A 40 2.21 -6.52 -8.62
C ILE A 40 3.66 -6.91 -8.91
N TRP A 41 4.60 -6.50 -8.06
CA TRP A 41 6.01 -6.83 -8.23
C TRP A 41 6.26 -8.33 -8.08
N GLU A 42 5.67 -8.99 -7.08
CA GLU A 42 5.76 -10.44 -6.89
C GLU A 42 5.23 -11.18 -8.12
N HIS A 43 4.07 -10.78 -8.62
CA HIS A 43 3.46 -11.38 -9.81
C HIS A 43 4.35 -11.24 -11.05
N ASN A 44 4.99 -10.08 -11.22
CA ASN A 44 5.88 -9.83 -12.37
C ASN A 44 7.25 -10.52 -12.24
N ASN A 45 7.63 -10.96 -11.04
CA ASN A 45 8.94 -11.55 -10.75
C ASN A 45 8.85 -13.00 -10.26
N VAL A 46 7.75 -13.69 -10.59
CA VAL A 46 7.60 -15.13 -10.34
C VAL A 46 8.78 -15.89 -10.94
N GLY A 47 9.39 -16.76 -10.14
CA GLY A 47 10.55 -17.58 -10.54
C GLY A 47 11.90 -16.88 -10.37
N LYS A 48 11.92 -15.60 -9.95
CA LYS A 48 13.16 -14.82 -9.76
C LYS A 48 13.44 -14.46 -8.31
N ARG A 49 12.47 -14.66 -7.40
CA ARG A 49 12.63 -14.30 -5.99
C ARG A 49 13.50 -15.34 -5.31
N TYR A 50 14.09 -14.96 -4.18
CA TYR A 50 14.92 -15.86 -3.38
C TYR A 50 14.18 -17.14 -3.00
N GLU A 51 12.90 -17.02 -2.66
CA GLU A 51 12.01 -18.14 -2.34
C GLU A 51 11.72 -19.08 -3.52
N ASP A 52 11.91 -18.63 -4.76
CA ASP A 52 11.66 -19.44 -5.95
C ASP A 52 12.89 -20.30 -6.34
N ILE A 53 14.03 -20.17 -5.63
CA ILE A 53 15.27 -20.91 -5.93
C ILE A 53 15.20 -22.31 -5.31
N SER A 54 14.99 -23.33 -6.15
CA SER A 54 14.76 -24.71 -5.71
C SER A 54 15.95 -25.41 -5.03
N VAL A 55 17.18 -25.05 -5.38
CA VAL A 55 18.41 -25.67 -4.87
C VAL A 55 19.10 -24.84 -3.78
N LEU A 56 18.40 -23.83 -3.27
CA LEU A 56 18.95 -22.90 -2.30
C LEU A 56 19.36 -23.62 -1.01
N GLY A 57 20.57 -23.36 -0.52
CA GLY A 57 21.10 -23.97 0.71
C GLY A 57 21.56 -25.43 0.58
N GLN A 58 21.46 -26.05 -0.60
CA GLN A 58 21.90 -27.43 -0.82
C GLN A 58 23.41 -27.57 -1.09
N ARG A 59 24.13 -26.46 -1.23
CA ARG A 59 25.58 -26.48 -1.47
C ARG A 59 26.31 -26.85 -0.18
N PRO A 60 27.11 -27.93 -0.16
CA PRO A 60 27.93 -28.26 1.01
C PRO A 60 28.91 -27.13 1.28
N ALA A 61 29.08 -26.77 2.56
CA ALA A 61 30.17 -25.90 2.97
C ALA A 61 31.49 -26.66 2.78
N GLU A 62 32.45 -26.00 2.12
CA GLU A 62 33.83 -26.50 1.97
C GLU A 62 34.54 -26.63 3.33
#